data_AF-A0A432HNP6-F1
#
_entry.id   AF-A0A432HNP6-F1
#
_cell.length_a   1.000
_cell.length_b   1.000
_cell.length_c   1.000
_cell.angle_alpha   90.00
_cell.angle_beta   90.00
_cell.angle_gamma   90.00
#
_symmetry.space_group_name_H-M   'P 1'
#
loop_
_entity.id
_entity.type
_entity.pdbx_description
1 polymer ?
#
loop_
_entity_poly.entity_id
_entity_poly.type
_entity_poly.pdbx_seq_one_letter_code
_entity_poly.pdbx_strand_id
1 'polypeptide(L)'
;MIYIGNFLVLTDQEKIAENDRRNGEFSLIVDAGNTSAALRSFKACILEYRLKKEFFQGDCQFFLIQLLELDRLPTSRAMMLTYKSTVGDPVLPYIGCLVPGEDTDGCRIFDWQDKRPQIDGQAEHLFMEFKTGGEIEQ
;
A
#
# COMPACT_ATOMS: atom_id res chain seq x y z
N MET A 1 9.33 -16.60 -8.24
CA MET A 1 8.17 -16.68 -7.33
C MET A 1 7.41 -15.39 -7.48
N ILE A 2 6.10 -15.44 -7.43
CA ILE A 2 5.25 -14.29 -7.67
C ILE A 2 4.95 -13.62 -6.34
N TYR A 3 5.28 -12.34 -6.24
CA TYR A 3 5.01 -11.51 -5.08
C TYR A 3 3.95 -10.48 -5.42
N ILE A 4 2.98 -10.30 -4.52
CA ILE A 4 1.96 -9.26 -4.62
C ILE A 4 2.06 -8.38 -3.38
N GLY A 5 2.40 -7.11 -3.58
CA GLY A 5 2.43 -6.10 -2.52
C GLY A 5 1.17 -5.26 -2.55
N ASN A 6 0.46 -5.16 -1.43
CA ASN A 6 -0.65 -4.23 -1.25
C ASN A 6 -0.16 -3.00 -0.50
N PHE A 7 -0.50 -1.82 -1.00
CA PHE A 7 0.02 -0.54 -0.52
C PHE A 7 -1.10 0.44 -0.19
N LEU A 8 -0.87 1.24 0.85
CA LEU A 8 -1.56 2.49 1.07
C LEU A 8 -0.66 3.65 0.65
N VAL A 9 -1.25 4.68 0.06
CA VAL A 9 -0.58 5.94 -0.25
C VAL A 9 -1.30 7.11 0.40
N LEU A 10 -0.52 8.00 0.97
CA LEU A 10 -0.91 9.34 1.35
C LEU A 10 -0.35 10.33 0.34
N THR A 11 -1.18 11.23 -0.19
CA THR A 11 -0.69 12.39 -0.96
C THR A 11 -1.14 13.70 -0.30
N ASP A 12 -0.40 14.78 -0.58
CA ASP A 12 -0.75 16.15 -0.16
C ASP A 12 -0.84 16.35 1.37
N GLN A 13 0.18 15.91 2.12
CA GLN A 13 0.22 16.00 3.60
C GLN A 13 0.14 17.42 4.19
N GLU A 14 0.38 18.43 3.35
CA GLU A 14 0.33 19.85 3.69
C GLU A 14 -1.10 20.40 3.80
N LYS A 15 -2.11 19.68 3.32
CA LYS A 15 -3.49 20.14 3.42
C LYS A 15 -4.05 19.94 4.82
N ILE A 16 -4.41 21.06 5.43
CA ILE A 16 -4.84 21.15 6.82
C ILE A 16 -6.23 20.50 6.98
N ALA A 17 -7.15 20.77 6.04
CA ALA A 17 -8.49 20.20 6.05
C ALA A 17 -8.51 18.74 5.58
N GLU A 18 -9.23 17.90 6.34
CA GLU A 18 -9.35 16.46 6.11
C GLU A 18 -9.93 16.14 4.72
N ASN A 19 -10.91 16.93 4.27
CA ASN A 19 -11.59 16.75 2.97
C ASN A 19 -10.69 16.97 1.75
N ASP A 20 -9.53 17.62 1.94
CA ASP A 20 -8.61 17.90 0.83
C ASP A 20 -7.46 16.89 0.74
N ARG A 21 -7.32 16.03 1.76
CA ARG A 21 -6.33 14.95 1.79
C ARG A 21 -6.78 13.82 0.88
N ARG A 22 -5.82 13.25 0.14
CA ARG A 22 -6.10 12.11 -0.74
C ARG A 22 -5.35 10.90 -0.22
N ASN A 23 -6.12 9.87 0.09
CA ASN A 23 -5.63 8.56 0.45
C ASN A 23 -5.93 7.61 -0.71
N GLY A 24 -4.99 6.72 -1.02
CA GLY A 24 -5.13 5.74 -2.08
C GLY A 24 -4.70 4.36 -1.65
N GLU A 25 -5.17 3.37 -2.39
CA GLU A 25 -4.84 1.96 -2.18
C GLU A 25 -4.48 1.38 -3.54
N PHE A 26 -3.40 0.61 -3.61
CA PHE A 26 -3.00 -0.03 -4.86
C PHE A 26 -2.22 -1.31 -4.59
N SER A 27 -2.10 -2.14 -5.61
CA SER A 27 -1.32 -3.38 -5.55
C SER A 27 -0.28 -3.40 -6.66
N LEU A 28 0.88 -3.98 -6.38
CA LEU A 28 1.90 -4.31 -7.38
C LEU A 28 2.14 -5.81 -7.38
N ILE A 29 2.48 -6.34 -8.56
CA ILE A 29 2.83 -7.75 -8.76
C ILE A 29 4.18 -7.84 -9.46
N VAL A 30 5.01 -8.80 -9.04
CA VAL A 30 6.31 -9.05 -9.67
C VAL A 30 6.68 -10.52 -9.54
N ASP A 31 7.33 -11.06 -10.57
CA ASP A 31 8.07 -12.33 -10.45
C ASP A 31 9.51 -12.02 -10.01
N ALA A 32 9.92 -12.53 -8.86
CA ALA A 32 11.23 -12.30 -8.29
C ALA A 32 11.80 -13.59 -7.66
N GLY A 33 13.12 -13.63 -7.49
CA GLY A 33 13.80 -14.78 -6.89
C GLY A 33 13.72 -14.86 -5.37
N ASN A 34 13.33 -13.78 -4.70
CA ASN A 34 13.14 -13.70 -3.25
C ASN A 34 12.44 -12.38 -2.87
N THR A 35 11.96 -12.30 -1.62
CA THR A 35 11.32 -11.12 -1.03
C THR A 35 12.13 -9.83 -1.20
N SER A 36 13.44 -9.86 -0.94
CA SER A 36 14.28 -8.65 -1.06
C SER A 36 14.31 -8.11 -2.50
N ALA A 37 14.37 -8.99 -3.50
CA ALA A 37 14.30 -8.60 -4.90
C ALA A 37 12.92 -8.05 -5.27
N ALA A 38 11.84 -8.63 -4.76
CA ALA A 38 10.48 -8.13 -4.97
C ALA A 38 10.30 -6.71 -4.42
N LEU A 39 10.73 -6.47 -3.17
CA LEU A 39 10.62 -5.15 -2.54
C LEU A 39 11.41 -4.08 -3.31
N ARG A 40 12.60 -4.40 -3.83
CA ARG A 40 13.36 -3.49 -4.71
C ARG A 40 12.60 -3.17 -5.99
N SER A 41 12.02 -4.17 -6.63
CA SER A 41 11.22 -3.98 -7.85
C SER A 41 9.99 -3.12 -7.59
N PHE A 42 9.31 -3.29 -6.44
CA PHE A 42 8.19 -2.43 -6.07
C PHE A 42 8.60 -0.98 -5.88
N LYS A 43 9.70 -0.71 -5.17
CA LYS A 43 10.24 0.66 -5.04
C LYS A 43 10.57 1.29 -6.39
N ALA A 44 11.23 0.54 -7.27
CA ALA A 44 11.57 1.00 -8.62
C ALA A 44 10.32 1.33 -9.45
N CYS A 45 9.28 0.49 -9.35
CA CYS A 45 8.01 0.70 -10.05
C CYS A 45 7.27 1.96 -9.55
N ILE A 46 7.20 2.17 -8.22
CA ILE A 46 6.59 3.37 -7.63
C ILE A 46 7.34 4.63 -8.08
N LEU A 47 8.68 4.60 -8.09
CA LEU A 47 9.52 5.68 -8.60
C LEU A 47 9.25 5.96 -10.09
N GLU A 48 9.12 4.92 -10.91
CA GLU A 48 8.79 5.08 -12.32
C GLU A 48 7.43 5.75 -12.52
N TYR A 49 6.40 5.36 -11.77
CA TYR A 49 5.08 5.99 -11.83
C TYR A 49 5.13 7.48 -11.47
N ARG A 50 5.92 7.84 -10.46
CA ARG A 50 6.14 9.24 -10.09
C ARG A 50 6.82 10.03 -11.21
N LEU A 51 7.83 9.46 -11.85
CA LEU A 51 8.62 10.15 -12.86
C LEU A 51 7.92 10.26 -14.22
N LYS A 52 7.14 9.26 -14.63
CA LYS A 52 6.68 9.12 -16.03
C LYS A 52 5.20 9.37 -16.27
N LYS A 53 4.33 9.34 -15.25
CA LYS A 53 2.88 9.18 -15.47
C LYS A 53 1.96 10.12 -14.69
N GLU A 54 2.47 11.23 -14.16
CA GLU A 54 1.70 12.19 -13.35
C GLU A 54 1.03 11.59 -12.09
N PHE A 55 1.37 10.35 -11.71
CA PHE A 55 0.92 9.73 -10.46
C PHE A 55 1.75 10.22 -9.28
N PHE A 56 1.18 10.19 -8.08
CA PHE A 56 1.88 10.49 -6.81
C PHE A 56 2.56 11.86 -6.79
N GLN A 57 1.78 12.91 -7.08
CA GLN A 57 2.23 14.30 -7.05
C GLN A 57 2.36 14.82 -5.61
N GLY A 58 3.27 15.78 -5.42
CA GLY A 58 3.55 16.38 -4.11
C GLY A 58 4.25 15.42 -3.14
N ASP A 59 4.04 15.69 -1.86
CA ASP A 59 4.52 14.84 -0.76
C ASP A 59 3.71 13.56 -0.69
N CYS A 60 4.41 12.42 -0.76
CA CYS A 60 3.80 11.10 -0.76
C CYS A 60 4.44 10.18 0.28
N GLN A 61 3.61 9.42 1.01
CA GLN A 61 4.09 8.34 1.87
C GLN A 61 3.40 7.05 1.48
N PHE A 62 4.19 5.98 1.37
CA PHE A 62 3.71 4.66 0.96
C PHE A 62 3.93 3.68 2.10
N PHE A 63 2.93 2.84 2.35
CA PHE A 63 2.95 1.84 3.40
C PHE A 63 2.65 0.49 2.77
N LEU A 64 3.52 -0.50 2.97
CA LEU A 64 3.28 -1.87 2.52
C LEU A 64 2.43 -2.57 3.58
N ILE A 65 1.15 -2.77 3.29
CA ILE A 65 0.19 -3.34 4.25
C ILE A 65 0.12 -4.87 4.18
N GLN A 66 0.54 -5.45 3.05
CA GLN A 66 0.63 -6.89 2.89
C GLN A 66 1.62 -7.25 1.81
N LEU A 67 2.39 -8.32 2.04
CA LEU A 67 3.14 -9.02 1.01
C LEU A 67 2.64 -10.47 0.91
N LEU A 68 2.12 -10.84 -0.25
CA LEU A 68 1.75 -12.21 -0.58
C LEU A 68 2.83 -12.86 -1.44
N GLU A 69 3.17 -14.10 -1.12
CA GLU A 69 4.10 -14.93 -1.87
C GLU A 69 3.37 -16.14 -2.47
N LEU A 70 3.54 -16.34 -3.77
CA LEU A 70 2.88 -17.37 -4.56
C LEU A 70 3.90 -18.07 -5.44
N ASP A 71 3.90 -19.40 -5.45
CA ASP A 71 4.72 -20.15 -6.41
C ASP A 71 4.30 -19.87 -7.86
N ARG A 72 2.99 -19.75 -8.07
CA ARG A 72 2.36 -19.52 -9.38
C ARG A 72 0.99 -18.89 -9.22
N LEU A 73 0.57 -18.11 -10.21
CA LEU A 73 -0.82 -17.66 -10.31
C LEU A 73 -1.73 -18.86 -10.64
N PRO A 74 -2.94 -18.92 -10.07
CA PRO A 74 -3.88 -19.99 -10.37
C PRO A 74 -4.39 -19.86 -11.81
N THR A 75 -4.40 -20.98 -12.54
CA THR A 75 -4.87 -21.04 -13.93
C THR A 75 -6.24 -21.71 -14.07
N SER A 76 -6.69 -22.48 -13.07
CA SER A 76 -7.92 -23.28 -13.10
C SER A 76 -9.00 -22.82 -12.13
N ARG A 77 -8.71 -21.85 -11.25
CA ARG A 77 -9.68 -21.28 -10.30
C ARG A 77 -9.41 -19.80 -10.07
N ALA A 78 -10.46 -19.04 -9.80
CA ALA A 78 -10.32 -17.66 -9.33
C ALA A 78 -9.70 -17.64 -7.92
N MET A 79 -8.94 -16.59 -7.64
CA MET A 79 -8.38 -16.30 -6.31
C MET A 79 -8.75 -14.87 -5.94
N MET A 80 -9.34 -14.72 -4.77
CA MET A 80 -9.55 -13.42 -4.15
C MET A 80 -8.23 -13.00 -3.51
N LEU A 81 -7.73 -11.80 -3.82
CA LEU A 81 -6.48 -11.26 -3.27
C LEU A 81 -6.73 -10.24 -2.17
N THR A 82 -7.79 -9.44 -2.33
CA THR A 82 -8.19 -8.40 -1.39
C THR A 82 -9.72 -8.37 -1.30
N TYR A 83 -10.22 -8.11 -0.10
CA TYR A 83 -11.63 -7.80 0.14
C TYR A 83 -11.71 -6.56 1.03
N LYS A 84 -12.42 -5.53 0.55
CA LYS A 84 -12.66 -4.29 1.30
C LYS A 84 -14.16 -4.15 1.57
N SER A 85 -14.51 -3.85 2.82
CA SER A 85 -15.88 -3.58 3.23
C SER A 85 -15.95 -2.30 4.07
N THR A 86 -16.91 -1.43 3.76
CA THR A 86 -17.14 -0.14 4.40
C THR A 86 -18.58 -0.09 4.90
N VAL A 87 -18.80 0.45 6.11
CA VAL A 87 -20.15 0.67 6.67
C VAL A 87 -20.50 2.15 6.53
N GLY A 88 -21.56 2.48 5.81
CA GLY A 88 -22.02 3.87 5.57
C GLY A 88 -21.50 4.52 4.28
N ASP A 89 -21.76 5.82 4.11
CA ASP A 89 -21.18 6.63 3.02
C ASP A 89 -19.70 6.93 3.34
N PRO A 90 -18.76 6.68 2.40
CA PRO A 90 -17.38 6.39 2.75
C PRO A 90 -16.62 7.63 3.25
N VAL A 91 -16.34 7.63 4.55
CA VAL A 91 -15.19 8.29 5.20
C VAL A 91 -14.67 7.29 6.22
N LEU A 92 -13.36 7.23 6.37
CA LEU A 92 -12.62 6.34 7.29
C LEU A 92 -13.28 6.26 8.70
N PRO A 93 -13.17 5.13 9.43
CA PRO A 93 -12.38 3.91 9.17
C PRO A 93 -13.10 2.83 8.32
N TYR A 94 -12.35 1.81 7.85
CA TYR A 94 -12.90 0.65 7.13
C TYR A 94 -12.27 -0.69 7.54
N ILE A 95 -12.93 -1.79 7.18
CA ILE A 95 -12.43 -3.15 7.44
C ILE A 95 -11.89 -3.74 6.14
N GLY A 96 -10.60 -4.10 6.13
CA GLY A 96 -9.95 -4.80 5.03
C GLY A 96 -9.64 -6.23 5.46
N CYS A 97 -10.09 -7.21 4.69
CA CYS A 97 -9.70 -8.60 4.89
C CYS A 97 -8.66 -8.97 3.83
N LEU A 98 -7.53 -9.45 4.33
CA LEU A 98 -6.40 -9.87 3.52
C LEU A 98 -6.39 -11.40 3.47
N VAL A 99 -5.93 -11.98 2.35
CA VAL A 99 -5.75 -13.44 2.28
C VAL A 99 -4.73 -13.85 3.35
N PRO A 100 -5.00 -14.89 4.16
CA PRO A 100 -4.04 -15.35 5.15
C PRO A 100 -2.69 -15.71 4.53
N GLY A 101 -1.61 -15.24 5.15
CA GLY A 101 -0.22 -15.47 4.75
C GLY A 101 0.66 -15.65 5.99
N GLU A 102 1.97 -15.88 5.83
CA GLU A 102 2.86 -16.16 6.96
C GLU A 102 2.87 -15.05 8.04
N ASP A 103 2.65 -13.80 7.65
CA ASP A 103 2.67 -12.62 8.54
C ASP A 103 1.30 -11.94 8.74
N THR A 104 0.22 -12.43 8.12
CA THR A 104 -1.11 -11.78 8.18
C THR A 104 -2.22 -12.76 8.42
N ASP A 105 -2.88 -12.65 9.57
CA ASP A 105 -4.08 -13.41 9.96
C ASP A 105 -5.32 -12.50 9.97
N GLY A 106 -6.28 -12.77 9.08
CA GLY A 106 -7.66 -12.32 9.23
C GLY A 106 -8.01 -10.90 8.75
N CYS A 107 -9.18 -10.42 9.21
CA CYS A 107 -9.69 -9.09 8.91
C CYS A 107 -9.03 -8.07 9.83
N ARG A 108 -8.44 -7.02 9.24
CA ARG A 108 -7.76 -5.96 9.97
C ARG A 108 -8.58 -4.66 9.91
N ILE A 109 -8.55 -3.89 10.99
CA ILE A 109 -9.22 -2.59 11.06
C ILE A 109 -8.24 -1.52 10.58
N PHE A 110 -8.57 -0.87 9.47
CA PHE A 110 -7.78 0.21 8.91
C PHE A 110 -8.35 1.54 9.39
N ASP A 111 -7.56 2.25 10.20
CA ASP A 111 -7.89 3.55 10.76
C ASP A 111 -6.82 4.60 10.40
N TRP A 112 -7.12 5.87 10.63
CA TRP A 112 -6.22 6.99 10.41
C TRP A 112 -6.13 7.84 11.66
N GLN A 113 -5.00 7.76 12.36
CA GLN A 113 -4.70 8.63 13.49
C GLN A 113 -3.53 9.55 13.13
N ASP A 114 -3.75 10.86 13.29
CA ASP A 114 -2.71 11.89 13.08
C ASP A 114 -1.93 11.77 11.76
N LYS A 115 -2.63 11.51 10.65
CA LYS A 115 -2.06 11.37 9.28
C LYS A 115 -1.19 10.13 9.07
N ARG A 116 -1.28 9.11 9.91
CA ARG A 116 -0.64 7.80 9.69
C ARG A 116 -1.69 6.70 9.63
N PRO A 117 -1.53 5.72 8.71
CA PRO A 117 -2.41 4.57 8.72
C PRO A 117 -2.12 3.76 9.98
N GLN A 118 -3.18 3.39 10.67
CA GLN A 118 -3.16 2.41 11.73
C GLN A 118 -3.86 1.16 11.26
N ILE A 119 -3.25 0.02 11.55
CA ILE A 119 -3.89 -1.28 11.37
C ILE A 119 -3.93 -1.98 12.71
N ASP A 120 -5.14 -2.34 13.15
CA ASP A 120 -5.40 -2.94 14.47
C ASP A 120 -4.85 -2.10 15.64
N GLY A 121 -4.88 -0.78 15.49
CA GLY A 121 -4.38 0.18 16.49
C GLY A 121 -2.86 0.35 16.51
N GLN A 122 -2.11 -0.28 15.59
CA GLN A 122 -0.66 -0.06 15.43
C GLN A 122 -0.36 0.81 14.21
N ALA A 123 0.56 1.76 14.37
CA ALA A 123 1.02 2.60 13.27
C ALA A 123 1.84 1.76 12.28
N GLU A 124 1.46 1.78 11.01
CA GLU A 124 2.15 1.00 9.99
C GLU A 124 3.52 1.57 9.63
N HIS A 125 4.41 0.66 9.24
CA HIS A 125 5.79 1.00 8.89
C HIS A 125 5.87 1.66 7.52
N LEU A 126 6.58 2.79 7.46
CA LEU A 126 6.84 3.51 6.21
C LEU A 126 7.65 2.62 5.26
N PHE A 127 7.13 2.38 4.06
CA PHE A 127 7.81 1.60 3.04
C PHE A 127 8.76 2.47 2.21
N MET A 128 8.28 3.63 1.79
CA MET A 128 9.06 4.69 1.13
C MET A 128 8.30 6.02 1.20
N GLU A 129 9.01 7.12 1.00
CA GLU A 129 8.40 8.44 0.90
C GLU A 129 9.05 9.29 -0.19
N PHE A 130 8.30 10.31 -0.62
CA PHE A 130 8.80 11.37 -1.45
C PHE A 130 8.46 12.72 -0.81
N LYS A 131 9.46 13.60 -0.70
CA LYS A 131 9.32 14.96 -0.18
C LYS A 131 9.63 15.98 -1.26
N THR A 132 8.81 17.02 -1.34
CA THR A 132 8.99 18.13 -2.27
C THR A 132 10.09 19.03 -1.71
N GLY A 133 11.34 18.80 -2.13
CA GLY A 133 12.52 19.58 -1.71
C GLY A 133 13.59 18.81 -0.92
N GLY A 134 13.47 17.48 -0.80
CA GLY A 134 14.52 16.63 -0.22
C GLY A 134 15.32 15.90 -1.30
N GLU A 135 16.65 15.88 -1.16
CA GLU A 135 17.54 15.02 -1.96
C GLU A 135 17.13 13.55 -1.81
N ILE A 136 17.21 12.80 -2.91
CA ILE A 136 16.97 11.36 -2.93
C ILE A 136 18.14 10.71 -2.18
N GLU A 137 17.96 10.33 -0.92
CA GLU A 137 18.89 9.38 -0.28
C GLU A 137 18.72 8.01 -0.95
N GLN A 138 19.79 7.59 -1.61
CA GLN A 138 19.92 6.34 -2.37
C GLN A 138 20.11 5.12 -1.48
#